data_AF-A0A399YFH0-F1
#
_entry.id   AF-A0A399YFH0-F1
#
_cell.length_a   1.000
_cell.length_b   1.000
_cell.length_c   1.000
_cell.angle_alpha   90.00
_cell.angle_beta   90.00
_cell.angle_gamma   90.00
#
_symmetry.space_group_name_H-M   'P 1'
#
loop_
_entity.id
_entity.type
_entity.pdbx_description
1 polymer ?
#
loop_
_entity_poly.entity_id
_entity_poly.type
_entity_poly.pdbx_seq_one_letter_code
_entity_poly.pdbx_strand_id
1 'polypeptide(L)'
;MSADDQADQSVPEGQEDVVLDQEDLLTQREELIDAEHEREARGPSAGAQRAAEALRGVEAAPGVRKPDPILVADGVVRRFGGFTAVDVEHLEVQRGTITALIGPNGAGKSTFFNLVSGFDSPTAGTWSFDGKEISGWSAYRIARLGMVRTFQLTKALMRLTTLENV
;
A
#
# COMPACT_ATOMS: atom_id res chain seq x y z
N MET A 1 -37.20 57.94 -6.40
CA MET A 1 -38.58 57.60 -5.99
C MET A 1 -39.25 57.06 -7.24
N SER A 2 -39.71 55.79 -7.21
CA SER A 2 -39.85 54.79 -8.30
C SER A 2 -38.53 54.05 -8.60
N ALA A 3 -38.45 52.73 -8.79
CA ALA A 3 -39.37 51.59 -8.70
C ALA A 3 -38.52 50.29 -8.60
N ASP A 4 -39.20 49.15 -8.38
CA ASP A 4 -38.76 47.75 -8.62
C ASP A 4 -37.82 47.14 -7.55
N ASP A 5 -37.98 45.90 -7.06
CA ASP A 5 -38.71 44.74 -7.57
C ASP A 5 -38.94 43.73 -6.42
N GLN A 6 -40.11 43.09 -6.39
CA GLN A 6 -40.39 41.90 -5.57
C GLN A 6 -40.14 40.67 -6.44
N ALA A 7 -39.31 39.73 -5.97
CA ALA A 7 -39.41 38.34 -6.37
C ALA A 7 -38.92 37.42 -5.24
N ASP A 8 -39.87 37.03 -4.41
CA ASP A 8 -39.91 35.71 -3.78
C ASP A 8 -40.08 34.65 -4.88
N GLN A 9 -39.20 33.64 -4.94
CA GLN A 9 -39.57 32.22 -5.15
C GLN A 9 -38.35 31.32 -5.44
N SER A 10 -38.34 30.19 -4.72
CA SER A 10 -37.70 28.90 -5.03
C SER A 10 -36.16 28.80 -4.95
N VAL A 11 -35.68 28.41 -3.77
CA VAL A 11 -34.49 27.55 -3.68
C VAL A 11 -34.92 26.16 -4.19
N PRO A 12 -34.22 25.53 -5.14
CA PRO A 12 -34.58 24.19 -5.59
C PRO A 12 -34.32 23.19 -4.45
N GLU A 13 -35.41 22.68 -3.88
CA GLU A 13 -35.42 21.40 -3.18
C GLU A 13 -35.03 20.31 -4.18
N GLY A 14 -33.87 19.72 -3.96
CA GLY A 14 -33.31 18.68 -4.81
C GLY A 14 -31.97 18.19 -4.28
N GLN A 15 -31.79 18.22 -2.96
CA GLN A 15 -30.82 17.36 -2.32
C GLN A 15 -31.53 16.03 -2.15
N GLU A 16 -31.38 15.14 -3.13
CA GLU A 16 -31.72 13.74 -2.95
C GLU A 16 -30.83 13.24 -1.80
N ASP A 17 -31.40 13.24 -0.59
CA ASP A 17 -30.91 12.38 0.47
C ASP A 17 -30.93 10.99 -0.13
N VAL A 18 -29.75 10.44 -0.41
CA VAL A 18 -29.59 9.02 -0.70
C VAL A 18 -29.87 8.31 0.63
N VAL A 19 -31.16 8.21 0.95
CA VAL A 19 -31.66 7.29 1.96
C VAL A 19 -31.45 5.91 1.35
N LEU A 20 -30.27 5.34 1.60
CA LEU A 20 -30.02 3.95 1.27
C LEU A 20 -31.06 3.14 2.04
N ASP A 21 -31.97 2.51 1.30
CA ASP A 21 -32.98 1.65 1.88
C ASP A 21 -32.27 0.56 2.70
N GLN A 22 -32.80 0.25 3.89
CA GLN A 22 -32.22 -0.83 4.70
C GLN A 22 -32.35 -2.18 3.99
N GLU A 23 -33.33 -2.36 3.11
CA GLU A 23 -33.45 -3.54 2.26
C GLU A 23 -32.32 -3.64 1.22
N ASP A 24 -31.87 -2.51 0.64
CA ASP A 24 -30.72 -2.46 -0.27
C ASP A 24 -29.41 -2.81 0.46
N LEU A 25 -29.23 -2.32 1.70
CA LEU A 25 -28.05 -2.60 2.51
C LEU A 25 -27.97 -4.07 2.97
N LEU A 26 -29.12 -4.69 3.28
CA LEU A 26 -29.18 -6.11 3.65
C LEU A 26 -28.86 -7.01 2.46
N THR A 27 -29.40 -6.67 1.27
CA THR A 27 -29.12 -7.40 0.03
C THR A 27 -27.64 -7.29 -0.35
N GLN A 28 -27.06 -6.08 -0.31
CA GLN A 28 -25.62 -5.88 -0.53
C GLN A 28 -24.75 -6.65 0.47
N ARG A 29 -25.19 -6.74 1.73
CA ARG A 29 -24.48 -7.50 2.77
C ARG A 29 -24.55 -9.01 2.51
N GLU A 30 -25.70 -9.55 2.11
CA GLU A 30 -25.83 -10.97 1.76
C GLU A 30 -25.00 -11.32 0.52
N GLU A 31 -25.04 -10.49 -0.53
CA GLU A 31 -24.20 -10.66 -1.72
C GLU A 31 -22.69 -10.63 -1.39
N LEU A 32 -22.27 -9.75 -0.47
CA LEU A 32 -20.88 -9.69 -0.01
C LEU A 32 -20.48 -10.95 0.76
N ILE A 33 -21.36 -11.46 1.64
CA ILE A 33 -21.11 -12.68 2.41
C ILE A 33 -21.01 -13.89 1.47
N ASP A 34 -21.90 -13.99 0.49
CA ASP A 34 -21.87 -15.06 -0.51
C ASP A 34 -20.61 -14.97 -1.37
N ALA A 35 -20.22 -13.77 -1.81
CA ALA A 35 -18.98 -13.54 -2.54
C ALA A 35 -17.71 -13.85 -1.72
N GLU A 36 -17.72 -13.60 -0.40
CA GLU A 36 -16.65 -13.99 0.53
C GLU A 36 -16.57 -15.50 0.70
N HIS A 37 -17.71 -16.18 0.90
CA HIS A 37 -17.77 -17.65 0.96
C HIS A 37 -17.31 -18.31 -0.34
N GLU A 38 -17.70 -17.76 -1.51
CA GLU A 38 -17.20 -18.23 -2.81
C GLU A 38 -15.69 -17.97 -3.00
N ARG A 39 -15.16 -16.90 -2.40
CA ARG A 39 -13.71 -16.64 -2.39
C ARG A 39 -12.96 -17.61 -1.49
N GLU A 40 -13.50 -17.96 -0.33
CA GLU A 40 -12.91 -18.99 0.55
C GLU A 40 -12.99 -20.40 -0.06
N ALA A 41 -14.08 -20.73 -0.77
CA ALA A 41 -14.24 -22.01 -1.45
C ALA A 41 -13.27 -22.20 -2.64
N ARG A 42 -12.88 -21.09 -3.29
CA ARG A 42 -11.78 -21.05 -4.25
C ARG A 42 -10.47 -21.13 -3.47
N GLY A 43 -9.99 -22.35 -3.24
CA GLY A 43 -8.70 -22.61 -2.58
C GLY A 43 -7.54 -21.76 -3.12
N PRO A 44 -6.35 -21.83 -2.49
CA PRO A 44 -5.28 -20.85 -2.68
C PRO A 44 -4.98 -20.59 -4.16
N SER A 45 -4.91 -19.32 -4.53
CA SER A 45 -4.62 -18.90 -5.90
C SER A 45 -3.29 -19.48 -6.39
N ALA A 46 -3.11 -19.59 -7.71
CA ALA A 46 -1.85 -20.04 -8.28
C ALA A 46 -0.63 -19.21 -7.79
N GLY A 47 -0.84 -17.92 -7.49
CA GLY A 47 0.18 -17.06 -6.87
C GLY A 47 0.51 -17.48 -5.44
N ALA A 48 -0.52 -17.76 -4.62
CA ALA A 48 -0.33 -18.24 -3.25
C ALA A 48 0.34 -19.61 -3.20
N GLN A 49 -0.01 -20.52 -4.11
CA GLN A 49 0.62 -21.84 -4.23
C GLN A 49 2.11 -21.71 -4.57
N ARG A 50 2.47 -20.86 -5.55
CA ARG A 50 3.89 -20.59 -5.89
C ARG A 50 4.66 -19.96 -4.72
N ALA A 51 4.03 -19.03 -4.00
CA ALA A 51 4.65 -18.41 -2.83
C ALA A 51 4.91 -19.42 -1.70
N ALA A 52 3.95 -20.32 -1.44
CA ALA A 52 4.11 -21.40 -0.47
C ALA A 52 5.23 -22.36 -0.85
N GLU A 53 5.36 -22.69 -2.14
CA GLU A 53 6.46 -23.52 -2.64
C GLU A 53 7.81 -22.81 -2.50
N ALA A 54 7.90 -21.53 -2.88
CA ALA A 54 9.15 -20.75 -2.81
C ALA A 54 9.68 -20.57 -1.38
N LEU A 55 8.79 -20.66 -0.38
CA LEU A 55 9.13 -20.55 1.04
C LEU A 55 9.10 -21.90 1.77
N ARG A 56 8.96 -23.03 1.05
CA ARG A 56 8.92 -24.37 1.64
C ARG A 56 10.23 -24.64 2.40
N GLY A 57 10.10 -24.93 3.70
CA GLY A 57 11.25 -25.22 4.57
C GLY A 57 12.01 -23.98 5.05
N VAL A 58 11.58 -22.78 4.70
CA VAL A 58 12.14 -21.53 5.27
C VAL A 58 11.56 -21.34 6.67
N GLU A 59 12.44 -21.11 7.65
CA GLU A 59 12.02 -20.86 9.03
C GLU A 59 11.22 -19.57 9.17
N ALA A 60 10.16 -19.61 9.99
CA ALA A 60 9.32 -18.47 10.31
C ALA A 60 9.87 -17.68 11.52
N ALA A 61 11.09 -17.17 11.38
CA ALA A 61 11.74 -16.33 12.39
C ALA A 61 12.22 -14.99 11.79
N PRO A 62 12.34 -13.93 12.61
CA PRO A 62 12.94 -12.67 12.17
C PRO A 62 14.37 -12.87 11.66
N GLY A 63 14.76 -12.13 10.62
CA GLY A 63 16.12 -12.18 10.08
C GLY A 63 16.49 -13.46 9.32
N VAL A 64 15.54 -14.35 9.01
CA VAL A 64 15.81 -15.56 8.23
C VAL A 64 16.06 -15.21 6.75
N ARG A 65 17.17 -15.71 6.21
CA ARG A 65 17.53 -15.62 4.79
C ARG A 65 16.49 -16.29 3.89
N LYS A 66 16.24 -15.72 2.71
CA LYS A 66 15.33 -16.24 1.70
C LYS A 66 16.12 -16.87 0.54
N PRO A 67 15.58 -17.90 -0.12
CA PRO A 67 16.25 -18.55 -1.26
C PRO A 67 16.52 -17.63 -2.46
N ASP A 68 15.58 -16.72 -2.77
CA ASP A 68 15.72 -15.71 -3.83
C ASP A 68 15.15 -14.38 -3.33
N PRO A 69 15.94 -13.62 -2.53
CA PRO A 69 15.51 -12.34 -2.01
C PRO A 69 15.55 -11.28 -3.11
N ILE A 70 14.40 -10.63 -3.37
CA ILE A 70 14.33 -9.49 -4.27
C ILE A 70 14.74 -8.18 -3.58
N LEU A 71 14.56 -8.10 -2.26
CA LEU A 71 15.00 -6.97 -1.44
C LEU A 71 15.75 -7.51 -0.22
N VAL A 72 16.91 -6.93 0.05
CA VAL A 72 17.74 -7.22 1.23
C VAL A 72 18.03 -5.90 1.93
N ALA A 73 17.83 -5.85 3.24
CA ALA A 73 18.17 -4.70 4.08
C ALA A 73 19.01 -5.17 5.27
N ASP A 74 20.21 -4.61 5.42
CA ASP A 74 21.20 -4.97 6.42
C ASP A 74 21.59 -3.76 7.25
N GLY A 75 21.36 -3.86 8.56
CA GLY A 75 21.68 -2.82 9.54
C GLY A 75 21.03 -1.46 9.25
N VAL A 76 19.87 -1.46 8.60
CA VAL A 76 19.18 -0.24 8.15
C VAL A 76 18.62 0.50 9.35
N VAL A 77 19.19 1.67 9.63
CA VAL A 77 18.78 2.54 10.74
C VAL A 77 18.34 3.89 10.18
N ARG A 78 17.24 4.43 10.71
CA ARG A 78 16.85 5.82 10.48
C ARG A 78 16.56 6.53 11.80
N ARG A 79 17.31 7.60 12.05
CA ARG A 79 17.14 8.49 13.20
C ARG A 79 16.64 9.87 12.77
N PHE A 80 15.77 10.45 13.58
CA PHE A 80 15.32 11.84 13.49
C PHE A 80 15.68 12.55 14.79
N GLY A 81 16.74 13.37 14.77
CA GLY A 81 17.30 13.94 16.00
C GLY A 81 17.67 12.83 17.00
N GLY A 82 17.13 12.89 18.21
CA GLY A 82 17.35 11.89 19.26
C GLY A 82 16.47 10.63 19.19
N PHE A 83 15.60 10.50 18.20
CA PHE A 83 14.63 9.40 18.09
C PHE A 83 15.00 8.43 16.96
N THR A 84 15.09 7.13 17.27
CA THR A 84 15.26 6.07 16.26
C THR A 84 13.89 5.60 15.77
N ALA A 85 13.57 5.88 14.51
CA ALA A 85 12.29 5.53 13.90
C ALA A 85 12.30 4.15 13.22
N VAL A 86 13.46 3.70 12.74
CA VAL A 86 13.66 2.40 12.11
C VAL A 86 15.00 1.85 12.60
N ASP A 87 15.00 0.60 13.02
CA ASP A 87 16.18 -0.17 13.42
C ASP A 87 15.98 -1.62 12.95
N VAL A 88 16.57 -1.95 11.80
CA VAL A 88 16.45 -3.28 11.17
C VAL A 88 17.82 -3.91 11.09
N GLU A 89 18.04 -4.96 11.88
CA GLU A 89 19.29 -5.72 11.84
C GLU A 89 19.45 -6.45 10.50
N HIS A 90 18.44 -7.23 10.11
CA HIS A 90 18.41 -7.92 8.82
C HIS A 90 16.96 -8.22 8.38
N LEU A 91 16.65 -7.93 7.12
CA LEU A 91 15.36 -8.23 6.51
C LEU A 91 15.53 -8.62 5.05
N GLU A 92 14.86 -9.70 4.65
CA GLU A 92 14.79 -10.14 3.26
C GLU A 92 13.34 -10.38 2.82
N VAL A 93 13.03 -9.95 1.59
CA VAL A 93 11.75 -10.16 0.92
C VAL A 93 11.94 -11.16 -0.21
N GLN A 94 11.23 -12.29 -0.16
CA GLN A 94 11.30 -13.33 -1.18
C GLN A 94 10.61 -12.86 -2.48
N ARG A 95 11.29 -13.03 -3.61
CA ARG A 95 10.73 -12.76 -4.94
C ARG A 95 9.45 -13.56 -5.18
N GLY A 96 8.47 -12.92 -5.81
CA GLY A 96 7.21 -13.58 -6.20
C GLY A 96 6.26 -13.85 -5.04
N THR A 97 6.51 -13.27 -3.86
CA THR A 97 5.65 -13.40 -2.67
C THR A 97 5.06 -12.05 -2.28
N ILE A 98 3.91 -12.08 -1.60
CA ILE A 98 3.35 -10.90 -0.94
C ILE A 98 3.87 -10.90 0.49
N THR A 99 4.71 -9.92 0.83
CA THR A 99 5.22 -9.72 2.18
C THR A 99 4.54 -8.52 2.81
N ALA A 100 3.91 -8.72 3.97
CA ALA A 100 3.24 -7.66 4.70
C ALA A 100 4.09 -7.17 5.88
N LEU A 101 4.27 -5.85 5.99
CA LEU A 101 4.85 -5.23 7.18
C LEU A 101 3.70 -4.75 8.09
N ILE A 102 3.51 -5.45 9.21
CA ILE A 102 2.48 -5.15 10.20
C ILE A 102 3.07 -4.52 11.46
N GLY A 103 2.24 -3.77 12.20
CA GLY A 103 2.63 -3.13 13.45
C GLY A 103 1.75 -1.93 13.80
N PRO A 104 1.78 -1.43 15.04
CA PRO A 104 0.95 -0.30 15.47
C PRO A 104 1.32 1.02 14.77
N ASN A 105 0.49 2.04 14.93
CA ASN A 105 0.81 3.40 14.48
C ASN A 105 2.08 3.90 15.20
N GLY A 106 2.96 4.58 14.45
CA GLY A 106 4.25 5.04 14.99
C GLY A 106 5.37 4.00 15.01
N ALA A 107 5.11 2.72 14.68
CA ALA A 107 6.14 1.66 14.64
C ALA A 107 7.18 1.79 13.51
N GLY A 108 7.24 2.94 12.82
CA GLY A 108 8.24 3.16 11.77
C GLY A 108 7.89 2.61 10.38
N LYS A 109 6.72 1.97 10.17
CA LYS A 109 6.34 1.38 8.87
C LYS A 109 6.48 2.35 7.69
N SER A 110 5.80 3.51 7.76
CA SER A 110 5.87 4.51 6.70
C SER A 110 7.28 5.06 6.50
N THR A 111 8.06 5.18 7.58
CA THR A 111 9.47 5.57 7.51
C THR A 111 10.28 4.50 6.77
N PHE A 112 10.13 3.23 7.10
CA PHE A 112 10.80 2.13 6.40
C PHE A 112 10.46 2.12 4.91
N PHE A 113 9.18 2.26 4.55
CA PHE A 113 8.77 2.41 3.15
C PHE A 113 9.44 3.60 2.46
N ASN A 114 9.58 4.75 3.12
CA ASN A 114 10.28 5.90 2.54
C ASN A 114 11.76 5.59 2.26
N LEU A 115 12.44 4.85 3.14
CA LEU A 115 13.84 4.45 2.96
C LEU A 115 13.99 3.53 1.75
N VAL A 116 13.22 2.43 1.71
CA VAL A 116 13.35 1.42 0.64
C VAL A 116 12.73 1.87 -0.68
N SER A 117 12.05 3.02 -0.73
CA SER A 117 11.55 3.62 -1.98
C SER A 117 12.30 4.89 -2.40
N GLY A 118 13.39 5.26 -1.70
CA GLY A 118 14.23 6.41 -2.05
C GLY A 118 13.56 7.78 -1.88
N PHE A 119 12.57 7.87 -1.00
CA PHE A 119 11.99 9.14 -0.52
C PHE A 119 12.71 9.66 0.72
N ASP A 120 13.52 8.82 1.35
CA ASP A 120 14.38 9.17 2.46
C ASP A 120 15.66 8.32 2.40
N SER A 121 16.69 8.69 3.14
CA SER A 121 17.98 7.97 3.21
C SER A 121 18.24 7.38 4.59
N PRO A 122 18.79 6.16 4.69
CA PRO A 122 19.16 5.61 5.98
C PRO A 122 20.25 6.46 6.64
N THR A 123 20.24 6.53 7.97
CA THR A 123 21.33 7.10 8.77
C THR A 123 22.52 6.13 8.85
N ALA A 124 22.26 4.82 8.78
CA ALA A 124 23.27 3.77 8.72
C ALA A 124 22.70 2.52 8.03
N GLY A 125 23.60 1.62 7.60
CA GLY A 125 23.24 0.39 6.90
C GLY A 125 23.00 0.58 5.42
N THR A 126 22.70 -0.53 4.77
CA THR A 126 22.51 -0.61 3.32
C THR A 126 21.33 -1.49 2.97
N TRP A 127 20.75 -1.25 1.82
CA TRP A 127 19.77 -2.12 1.22
C TRP A 127 19.99 -2.25 -0.29
N SER A 128 19.53 -3.37 -0.83
CA SER A 128 19.61 -3.72 -2.24
C SER A 128 18.26 -4.16 -2.78
N PHE A 129 18.08 -3.95 -4.08
CA PHE A 129 16.97 -4.48 -4.86
C PHE A 129 17.53 -5.25 -6.04
N ASP A 130 17.04 -6.47 -6.23
CA ASP A 130 17.45 -7.37 -7.32
C ASP A 130 18.99 -7.54 -7.40
N GLY A 131 19.62 -7.75 -6.24
CA GLY A 131 21.08 -7.90 -6.11
C GLY A 131 21.87 -6.60 -6.28
N LYS A 132 21.22 -5.45 -6.49
CA LYS A 132 21.88 -4.17 -6.68
C LYS A 132 21.70 -3.27 -5.46
N GLU A 133 22.82 -2.90 -4.84
CA GLU A 133 22.81 -1.86 -3.80
C GLU A 133 22.36 -0.52 -4.40
N ILE A 134 21.25 0.01 -3.90
CA ILE A 134 20.64 1.26 -4.39
C ILE A 134 20.31 2.22 -3.25
N SER A 135 21.02 2.08 -2.14
CA SER A 135 20.91 2.97 -0.99
C SER A 135 21.21 4.41 -1.40
N GLY A 136 20.35 5.35 -1.00
CA GLY A 136 20.47 6.77 -1.36
C GLY A 136 20.11 7.10 -2.81
N TRP A 137 19.67 6.14 -3.63
CA TRP A 137 19.13 6.44 -4.96
C TRP A 137 17.81 7.20 -4.84
N SER A 138 17.56 8.11 -5.78
CA SER A 138 16.27 8.80 -5.88
C SER A 138 15.15 7.87 -6.33
N ALA A 139 13.94 8.08 -5.81
CA ALA A 139 12.76 7.28 -6.12
C ALA A 139 12.53 7.01 -7.62
N TYR A 140 12.74 8.01 -8.49
CA TYR A 140 12.55 7.83 -9.93
C TYR A 140 13.55 6.85 -10.57
N ARG A 141 14.77 6.75 -10.03
CA ARG A 141 15.79 5.79 -10.51
C ARG A 141 15.44 4.39 -10.06
N ILE A 142 14.95 4.24 -8.84
CA ILE A 142 14.48 2.99 -8.26
C ILE A 142 13.26 2.46 -9.06
N ALA A 143 12.30 3.33 -9.36
CA ALA A 143 11.13 2.98 -10.18
C ALA A 143 11.51 2.47 -11.58
N ARG A 144 12.54 3.04 -12.21
CA ARG A 144 13.06 2.56 -13.51
C ARG A 144 13.71 1.17 -13.45
N LEU A 145 14.06 0.68 -12.26
CA LEU A 145 14.51 -0.71 -12.06
C LEU A 145 13.34 -1.69 -11.86
N GLY A 146 12.09 -1.21 -11.84
CA GLY A 146 10.90 -2.04 -11.64
C GLY A 146 10.36 -2.07 -10.22
N MET A 147 10.99 -1.37 -9.26
CA MET A 147 10.47 -1.24 -7.90
C MET A 147 9.59 0.02 -7.77
N VAL A 148 8.28 -0.18 -7.83
CA VAL A 148 7.29 0.91 -7.78
C VAL A 148 6.58 0.93 -6.43
N ARG A 149 6.34 2.13 -5.91
CA ARG A 149 5.57 2.36 -4.69
C ARG A 149 4.21 2.96 -5.04
N THR A 150 3.17 2.42 -4.43
CA THR A 150 1.86 3.07 -4.33
C THR A 150 1.78 3.92 -3.06
N PHE A 151 0.99 4.98 -3.10
CA PHE A 151 0.80 5.90 -1.97
C PHE A 151 -0.58 5.70 -1.36
N GLN A 152 -0.69 5.83 -0.03
CA GLN A 152 -1.97 5.68 0.68
C GLN A 152 -3.04 6.62 0.16
N LEU A 153 -2.67 7.86 -0.15
CA LEU A 153 -3.54 8.78 -0.88
C LEU A 153 -3.11 8.78 -2.35
N THR A 154 -3.82 7.99 -3.16
CA THR A 154 -3.66 8.02 -4.62
C THR A 154 -4.19 9.34 -5.15
N LYS A 155 -3.30 10.21 -5.63
CA LYS A 155 -3.69 11.35 -6.48
C LYS A 155 -3.90 10.83 -7.89
N ALA A 156 -5.09 10.29 -8.15
CA ALA A 156 -5.50 9.99 -9.53
C ALA A 156 -5.50 11.29 -10.36
N LEU A 157 -5.17 11.19 -11.63
CA LEU A 157 -5.28 12.32 -12.55
C LEU A 157 -6.77 12.48 -12.88
N MET A 158 -7.48 13.22 -12.01
CA MET A 158 -8.95 13.36 -12.03
C MET A 158 -9.54 13.93 -13.32
N ARG A 159 -8.69 14.45 -14.22
CA ARG A 159 -9.09 14.96 -15.55
C ARG A 159 -8.91 13.93 -16.66
N LEU A 160 -8.43 12.74 -16.33
CA LEU A 160 -8.23 11.62 -17.25
C LEU A 160 -9.25 10.53 -16.94
N THR A 161 -9.66 9.81 -17.97
CA THR A 161 -10.46 8.59 -17.86
C THR A 161 -9.69 7.51 -17.08
N THR A 162 -10.40 6.49 -16.61
CA THR A 162 -9.77 5.34 -15.93
C THR A 162 -8.71 4.67 -16.82
N LEU A 163 -8.97 4.55 -18.12
CA LEU A 163 -8.03 3.95 -19.07
C LEU A 163 -6.76 4.79 -19.25
N GLU A 164 -6.87 6.11 -19.19
CA GLU A 164 -5.72 7.01 -19.30
C GLU A 164 -4.89 7.11 -18.02
N ASN A 165 -5.42 6.64 -16.88
CA ASN A 165 -4.69 6.56 -15.62
C ASN A 165 -3.84 5.28 -15.49
N VAL A 166 -3.97 4.30 -16.40
CA VAL A 166 -3.35 2.97 -16.31
C VAL A 166 -2.38 2.65 -17.46
#